data_AF-A0A354BVC3-F1
#
_entry.id   AF-A0A354BVC3-F1
#
_cell.length_a   1.000
_cell.length_b   1.000
_cell.length_c   1.000
_cell.angle_alpha   90.00
_cell.angle_beta   90.00
_cell.angle_gamma   90.00
#
_symmetry.space_group_name_H-M   'P 1'
#
loop_
_entity.id
_entity.type
_entity.pdbx_description
1 polymer ?
#
loop_
_entity_poly.entity_id
_entity_poly.type
_entity_poly.pdbx_seq_one_letter_code
_entity_poly.pdbx_strand_id
1 'polypeptide(L)'
;MREKKPDIIYSEPVKEIMGNPPSGILRWGNLVLLSVFILFIIFAWIIKYPDTIPAPVEITTVNPPATLVTKITGRIRYLYVEDKDSVYSGQLLAVMETTASVEEIELLKKTIDAINRPEETEYSQLPHLSQLGELQNVYAGFLKNLSDLTSYLSNDYYGNKIISLTAEIDAIGEYMNRLKVKEKLFTDNRRLEANKYRRDSLLFINKVIPESEYEKSHQALIRNNIELQQVRLDFSEKSIEMAGKDQMLRDYRIKRIEEKEKLFAVLNESFLNLQAQIKIWENTYLLRSPFDGFVTFTRYWNENQVVTKDDPVLNVVPHETGSYLGRINLKMQRSGKVKPGQKVNIKLSSYPYLEYGMVRGIIKTKSLVPSGDTYVIEIDLPDGLTTLYGTKLEFTQNMSGTAEIITEDLRLLQKLINPFRYLISINKE
;
A
#
# COMPACT_ATOMS: atom_id res chain seq x y z
N MET A 1 -62.30 88.53 26.33
CA MET A 1 -63.07 89.08 25.18
C MET A 1 -62.77 88.23 23.96
N ARG A 2 -63.83 87.66 23.34
CA ARG A 2 -63.91 87.06 21.98
C ARG A 2 -63.01 85.83 21.74
N GLU A 3 -63.48 84.70 21.19
CA GLU A 3 -64.56 84.48 20.22
C GLU A 3 -65.05 83.01 20.27
N LYS A 4 -66.38 82.82 20.24
CA LYS A 4 -67.07 81.54 20.02
C LYS A 4 -66.92 81.13 18.56
N LYS A 5 -66.65 79.85 18.28
CA LYS A 5 -66.88 79.22 16.96
C LYS A 5 -68.09 78.27 17.03
N PRO A 6 -68.93 78.18 15.97
CA PRO A 6 -70.29 77.67 16.06
C PRO A 6 -70.42 76.18 15.74
N ASP A 7 -71.38 75.54 16.40
CA ASP A 7 -71.89 74.19 16.09
C ASP A 7 -72.59 74.18 14.72
N ILE A 8 -72.30 73.14 13.93
CA ILE A 8 -72.89 72.92 12.60
C ILE A 8 -73.79 71.69 12.67
N ILE A 9 -75.11 71.91 12.60
CA ILE A 9 -76.14 70.88 12.50
C ILE A 9 -76.31 70.55 11.00
N TYR A 10 -76.21 69.27 10.63
CA TYR A 10 -76.56 68.80 9.28
C TYR A 10 -77.85 67.97 9.32
N SER A 11 -78.76 68.32 8.40
CA SER A 11 -80.12 67.79 8.19
C SER A 11 -80.17 66.38 7.59
N GLU A 12 -81.25 65.66 7.89
CA GLU A 12 -81.51 64.24 7.59
C GLU A 12 -81.72 63.76 6.12
N PRO A 13 -81.79 64.55 5.02
CA PRO A 13 -82.10 63.99 3.71
C PRO A 13 -80.87 63.57 2.84
N VAL A 14 -79.67 63.42 3.39
CA VAL A 14 -78.47 62.98 2.62
C VAL A 14 -78.16 61.48 2.77
N LYS A 15 -78.90 60.76 3.62
CA LYS A 15 -78.64 59.35 3.93
C LYS A 15 -79.28 58.34 2.98
N GLU A 16 -80.07 58.78 2.01
CA GLU A 16 -80.88 57.89 1.15
C GLU A 16 -80.34 57.69 -0.28
N ILE A 17 -79.24 58.36 -0.66
CA ILE A 17 -78.58 58.17 -1.97
C ILE A 17 -77.35 57.23 -1.88
N MET A 18 -76.92 56.84 -0.68
CA MET A 18 -75.77 55.93 -0.47
C MET A 18 -76.18 54.57 0.09
N GLY A 19 -77.04 53.85 -0.64
CA GLY A 19 -77.56 52.56 -0.19
C GLY A 19 -77.81 51.56 -1.31
N ASN A 20 -76.79 51.33 -2.17
CA ASN A 20 -76.49 50.12 -2.95
C ASN A 20 -75.84 50.50 -4.29
N PRO A 21 -74.57 50.12 -4.55
CA PRO A 21 -73.95 50.37 -5.86
C PRO A 21 -74.74 49.66 -6.96
N PRO A 22 -74.92 50.26 -8.15
CA PRO A 22 -75.61 49.62 -9.26
C PRO A 22 -74.90 48.30 -9.64
N SER A 23 -75.67 47.22 -9.75
CA SER A 23 -75.17 45.84 -9.94
C SER A 23 -74.31 45.64 -11.20
N GLY A 24 -74.40 46.53 -12.18
CA GLY A 24 -73.54 46.57 -13.36
C GLY A 24 -72.08 46.95 -13.03
N ILE A 25 -71.86 47.99 -12.23
CA ILE A 25 -70.50 48.45 -11.87
C ILE A 25 -69.79 47.41 -11.00
N LEU A 26 -70.52 46.74 -10.10
CA LEU A 26 -70.00 45.63 -9.30
C LEU A 26 -69.59 44.43 -10.16
N ARG A 27 -70.36 44.08 -11.19
CA ARG A 27 -70.03 42.97 -12.11
C ARG A 27 -68.81 43.28 -12.98
N TRP A 28 -68.76 44.46 -13.58
CA TRP A 28 -67.62 44.88 -14.41
C TRP A 28 -66.36 45.13 -13.58
N GLY A 29 -66.48 45.69 -12.37
CA GLY A 29 -65.39 45.85 -11.42
C GLY A 29 -64.78 44.50 -10.99
N ASN A 30 -65.62 43.53 -10.65
CA ASN A 30 -65.15 42.16 -10.35
C ASN A 30 -64.48 41.49 -11.57
N LEU A 31 -64.97 41.74 -12.78
CA LEU A 31 -64.40 41.16 -14.01
C LEU A 31 -63.02 41.76 -14.32
N VAL A 32 -62.86 43.06 -14.15
CA VAL A 32 -61.55 43.74 -14.28
C VAL A 32 -60.58 43.22 -13.22
N LEU A 33 -61.01 43.13 -11.96
CA LEU A 33 -60.16 42.64 -10.87
C LEU A 33 -59.75 41.17 -11.07
N LEU A 34 -60.69 40.31 -11.53
CA LEU A 34 -60.40 38.92 -11.91
C LEU A 34 -59.42 38.85 -13.09
N SER A 35 -59.58 39.71 -14.10
CA SER A 35 -58.68 39.74 -15.26
C SER A 35 -57.24 40.12 -14.88
N VAL A 36 -57.08 41.10 -13.99
CA VAL A 36 -55.76 41.51 -13.47
C VAL A 36 -55.15 40.38 -12.64
N PHE A 37 -55.93 39.69 -11.82
CA PHE A 37 -55.46 38.54 -11.05
C PHE A 37 -55.02 37.38 -11.95
N ILE A 38 -55.78 37.08 -13.00
CA ILE A 38 -55.41 36.08 -14.02
C ILE A 38 -54.11 36.50 -14.73
N LEU A 39 -53.95 37.78 -15.06
CA LEU A 39 -52.74 38.32 -15.67
C LEU A 39 -51.51 38.11 -14.76
N PHE A 40 -51.63 38.36 -13.46
CA PHE A 40 -50.57 38.08 -12.49
C PHE A 40 -50.20 36.59 -12.43
N ILE A 41 -51.20 35.70 -12.48
CA ILE A 41 -50.95 34.24 -12.52
C ILE A 41 -50.22 33.85 -13.81
N ILE A 42 -50.62 34.42 -14.95
CA ILE A 42 -49.97 34.18 -16.24
C ILE A 42 -48.51 34.68 -16.20
N PHE A 43 -48.26 35.89 -15.70
CA PHE A 43 -46.90 36.41 -15.53
C PHE A 43 -46.07 35.55 -14.56
N ALA A 44 -46.63 35.16 -13.42
CA ALA A 44 -45.96 34.28 -12.47
C ALA A 44 -45.69 32.87 -13.04
N TRP A 45 -46.44 32.45 -14.06
CA TRP A 45 -46.25 31.20 -14.79
C TRP A 45 -45.19 31.30 -15.90
N ILE A 46 -45.10 32.46 -16.56
CA ILE A 46 -44.14 32.72 -17.66
C ILE A 46 -42.74 33.03 -17.11
N ILE A 47 -42.65 33.81 -16.02
CA ILE A 47 -41.37 34.24 -15.45
C ILE A 47 -40.66 33.04 -14.78
N LYS A 48 -39.54 32.63 -15.38
CA LYS A 48 -38.61 31.66 -14.80
C LYS A 48 -37.60 32.41 -13.93
N TYR A 49 -37.42 31.94 -12.70
CA TYR A 49 -36.42 32.49 -11.79
C TYR A 49 -35.50 31.33 -11.34
N PRO A 50 -34.30 31.20 -11.91
CA PRO A 50 -33.39 30.13 -11.53
C PRO A 50 -33.01 30.25 -10.04
N ASP A 51 -33.11 29.15 -9.31
CA ASP A 51 -32.67 29.08 -7.90
C ASP A 51 -31.16 28.80 -7.87
N THR A 52 -30.39 29.65 -7.19
CA THR A 52 -28.92 29.56 -7.13
C THR A 52 -28.46 29.15 -5.74
N ILE A 53 -27.55 28.17 -5.68
CA ILE A 53 -26.92 27.76 -4.43
C ILE A 53 -25.50 28.34 -4.38
N PRO A 54 -25.22 29.35 -3.54
CA PRO A 54 -23.87 29.86 -3.35
C PRO A 54 -23.05 28.88 -2.52
N ALA A 55 -21.82 28.61 -2.95
CA ALA A 55 -20.87 27.75 -2.26
C ALA A 55 -19.43 28.21 -2.48
N PRO A 56 -18.52 28.02 -1.52
CA PRO A 56 -17.11 28.33 -1.71
C PRO A 56 -16.51 27.40 -2.77
N VAL A 57 -15.77 27.96 -3.72
CA VAL A 57 -15.07 27.22 -4.77
C VAL A 57 -13.58 27.56 -4.75
N GLU A 58 -12.77 26.55 -5.02
CA GLU A 58 -11.35 26.68 -5.27
C GLU A 58 -11.05 26.19 -6.69
N ILE A 59 -10.35 26.99 -7.48
CA ILE A 59 -9.90 26.61 -8.81
C ILE A 59 -8.55 25.94 -8.70
N THR A 60 -8.48 24.73 -9.23
CA THR A 60 -7.28 23.94 -9.38
C THR A 60 -7.16 23.47 -10.83
N THR A 61 -6.19 22.61 -11.10
CA THR A 61 -5.94 22.02 -12.41
C THR A 61 -6.07 20.50 -12.30
N VAL A 62 -6.21 19.81 -13.44
CA VAL A 62 -6.28 18.34 -13.45
C VAL A 62 -5.00 17.74 -12.86
N ASN A 63 -3.85 18.33 -13.17
CA ASN A 63 -2.55 17.95 -12.62
C ASN A 63 -2.02 19.08 -11.73
N PRO A 64 -2.34 19.09 -10.43
CA PRO A 64 -1.86 20.13 -9.53
C PRO A 64 -0.35 20.02 -9.31
N PRO A 65 0.33 21.13 -8.97
CA PRO A 65 1.72 21.09 -8.55
C PRO A 65 1.93 20.17 -7.35
N ALA A 66 3.08 19.49 -7.33
CA ALA A 66 3.50 18.67 -6.20
C ALA A 66 4.43 19.46 -5.29
N THR A 67 4.03 19.65 -4.05
CA THR A 67 4.88 20.24 -3.01
C THR A 67 5.75 19.16 -2.38
N LEU A 68 7.07 19.29 -2.55
CA LEU A 68 8.07 18.43 -1.94
C LEU A 68 8.44 18.97 -0.58
N VAL A 69 8.12 18.19 0.45
CA VAL A 69 8.39 18.50 1.85
C VAL A 69 9.59 17.73 2.36
N THR A 70 10.36 18.34 3.26
CA THR A 70 11.43 17.61 3.96
C THR A 70 10.84 16.69 5.04
N LYS A 71 11.45 15.54 5.27
CA LYS A 71 11.04 14.61 6.35
C LYS A 71 11.88 14.72 7.62
N ILE A 72 12.93 15.54 7.56
CA ILE A 72 13.87 15.76 8.64
C ILE A 72 14.06 17.26 8.90
N THR A 73 14.50 17.57 10.12
CA THR A 73 14.99 18.90 10.47
C THR A 73 16.50 18.93 10.25
N GLY A 74 16.99 19.89 9.48
CA GLY A 74 18.40 19.98 9.11
C GLY A 74 18.63 21.01 8.02
N ARG A 75 19.84 21.06 7.46
CA ARG A 75 20.16 21.96 6.34
C ARG A 75 19.87 21.33 4.99
N ILE A 76 19.58 22.16 4.00
CA ILE A 76 19.68 21.77 2.59
C ILE A 76 21.17 21.71 2.26
N ARG A 77 21.71 20.49 2.03
CA ARG A 77 23.14 20.29 1.79
C ARG A 77 23.52 20.63 0.35
N TYR A 78 22.75 20.11 -0.60
CA TYR A 78 22.90 20.41 -2.03
C TYR A 78 21.55 20.75 -2.64
N LEU A 79 21.56 21.73 -3.55
CA LEU A 79 20.40 22.13 -4.36
C LEU A 79 20.83 22.14 -5.82
N TYR A 80 20.37 21.16 -6.60
CA TYR A 80 20.85 20.90 -7.97
C TYR A 80 20.05 21.63 -9.06
N VAL A 81 19.03 22.39 -8.67
CA VAL A 81 18.11 23.08 -9.59
C VAL A 81 17.96 24.53 -9.16
N GLU A 82 17.59 25.40 -10.11
CA GLU A 82 17.24 26.80 -9.90
C GLU A 82 15.74 27.05 -10.09
N ASP A 83 15.26 28.24 -9.74
CA ASP A 83 13.86 28.61 -9.92
C ASP A 83 13.50 28.61 -11.42
N LYS A 84 12.42 27.92 -11.77
CA LYS A 84 11.89 27.71 -13.14
C LYS A 84 12.69 26.75 -14.02
N ASP A 85 13.63 25.99 -13.46
CA ASP A 85 14.30 24.93 -14.21
C ASP A 85 13.32 23.83 -14.62
N SER A 86 13.50 23.31 -15.83
CA SER A 86 12.76 22.14 -16.33
C SER A 86 13.41 20.87 -15.80
N VAL A 87 12.57 19.96 -15.27
CA VAL A 87 12.99 18.71 -14.64
C VAL A 87 12.18 17.54 -15.15
N TYR A 88 12.77 16.35 -15.08
CA TYR A 88 12.12 15.08 -15.44
C TYR A 88 11.77 14.24 -14.21
N SER A 89 10.84 13.29 -14.37
CA SER A 89 10.40 12.38 -13.31
C SER A 89 11.59 11.57 -12.76
N GLY A 90 11.75 11.56 -11.44
CA GLY A 90 12.83 10.90 -10.71
C GLY A 90 14.13 11.69 -10.62
N GLN A 91 14.24 12.84 -11.30
CA GLN A 91 15.42 13.71 -11.21
C GLN A 91 15.66 14.15 -9.77
N LEU A 92 16.91 14.07 -9.32
CA LEU A 92 17.32 14.54 -8.00
C LEU A 92 17.37 16.08 -7.99
N LEU A 93 16.57 16.69 -7.12
CA LEU A 93 16.43 18.14 -7.04
C LEU A 93 17.25 18.72 -5.89
N ALA A 94 17.20 18.07 -4.72
CA ALA A 94 17.94 18.50 -3.55
C ALA A 94 18.32 17.33 -2.64
N VAL A 95 19.36 17.54 -1.84
CA VAL A 95 19.87 16.59 -0.85
C VAL A 95 19.83 17.29 0.50
N MET A 96 19.11 16.68 1.44
CA MET A 96 19.06 17.12 2.83
C MET A 96 20.33 16.69 3.57
N GLU A 97 20.63 17.37 4.68
CA GLU A 97 21.79 17.07 5.52
C GLU A 97 21.84 15.60 5.93
N THR A 98 22.89 14.90 5.50
CA THR A 98 23.12 13.48 5.73
C THR A 98 24.61 13.22 5.93
N THR A 99 24.93 12.22 6.76
CA THR A 99 26.31 11.78 7.02
C THR A 99 26.83 10.80 5.97
N ALA A 100 25.96 10.28 5.10
CA ALA A 100 26.35 9.39 4.00
C ALA A 100 26.74 10.18 2.73
N SER A 101 27.61 9.61 1.91
CA SER A 101 27.87 10.07 0.53
C SER A 101 26.77 9.57 -0.38
N VAL A 102 26.13 10.47 -1.12
CA VAL A 102 25.05 10.13 -2.07
C VAL A 102 25.60 9.22 -3.17
N GLU A 103 26.84 9.47 -3.61
CA GLU A 103 27.53 8.69 -4.65
C GLU A 103 27.76 7.24 -4.21
N GLU A 104 28.21 7.03 -2.97
CA GLU A 104 28.37 5.68 -2.41
C GLU A 104 27.02 4.98 -2.22
N ILE A 105 25.95 5.69 -1.80
CA ILE A 105 24.60 5.11 -1.72
C ILE A 105 24.08 4.70 -3.10
N GLU A 106 24.28 5.51 -4.14
CA GLU A 106 23.86 5.18 -5.50
C GLU A 106 24.63 3.96 -6.05
N LEU A 107 25.93 3.87 -5.78
CA LEU A 107 26.74 2.70 -6.12
C LEU A 107 26.27 1.44 -5.37
N LEU A 108 25.98 1.57 -4.06
CA LEU A 108 25.43 0.49 -3.25
C LEU A 108 24.11 0.01 -3.85
N LYS A 109 23.17 0.92 -4.08
CA LYS A 109 21.85 0.62 -4.64
C LYS A 109 21.97 -0.10 -5.98
N LYS A 110 22.77 0.40 -6.91
CA LYS A 110 22.99 -0.24 -8.22
C LYS A 110 23.52 -1.66 -8.07
N THR A 111 24.42 -1.88 -7.12
CA THR A 111 24.97 -3.21 -6.85
C THR A 111 23.91 -4.14 -6.26
N ILE A 112 23.16 -3.68 -5.27
CA ILE A 112 22.12 -4.45 -4.59
C ILE A 112 20.94 -4.76 -5.52
N ASP A 113 20.52 -3.82 -6.37
CA ASP A 113 19.45 -4.02 -7.35
C ASP A 113 19.84 -4.99 -8.47
N ALA A 114 21.14 -5.19 -8.72
CA ALA A 114 21.64 -6.18 -9.67
C ALA A 114 21.67 -7.61 -9.10
N ILE A 115 21.56 -7.78 -7.79
CA ILE A 115 21.58 -9.08 -7.12
C ILE A 115 20.16 -9.67 -7.13
N ASN A 116 19.96 -10.70 -7.95
CA ASN A 116 18.72 -11.48 -7.95
C ASN A 116 18.72 -12.58 -6.87
N ARG A 117 19.90 -13.16 -6.61
CA ARG A 117 20.10 -14.29 -5.71
C ARG A 117 21.28 -14.00 -4.77
N PRO A 118 21.03 -13.55 -3.53
CA PRO A 118 22.11 -13.17 -2.63
C PRO A 118 23.03 -14.35 -2.29
N GLU A 119 22.54 -15.58 -2.35
CA GLU A 119 23.32 -16.80 -2.10
C GLU A 119 24.39 -17.11 -3.15
N GLU A 120 24.25 -16.58 -4.36
CA GLU A 120 25.21 -16.77 -5.47
C GLU A 120 26.23 -15.63 -5.55
N THR A 121 26.09 -14.61 -4.70
CA THR A 121 26.94 -13.41 -4.73
C THR A 121 28.28 -13.70 -4.04
N GLU A 122 29.38 -13.32 -4.67
CA GLU A 122 30.69 -13.38 -4.03
C GLU A 122 31.02 -12.09 -3.29
N TYR A 123 31.65 -12.20 -2.13
CA TYR A 123 32.11 -11.05 -1.36
C TYR A 123 33.04 -10.12 -2.18
N SER A 124 33.84 -10.70 -3.08
CA SER A 124 34.78 -10.00 -3.99
C SER A 124 34.10 -9.06 -4.99
N GLN A 125 32.82 -9.29 -5.29
CA GLN A 125 32.05 -8.51 -6.26
C GLN A 125 31.43 -7.26 -5.64
N LEU A 126 31.43 -7.16 -4.30
CA LEU A 126 30.81 -6.05 -3.58
C LEU A 126 31.80 -4.90 -3.38
N PRO A 127 31.38 -3.66 -3.64
CA PRO A 127 32.24 -2.50 -3.46
C PRO A 127 32.59 -2.27 -1.99
N HIS A 128 33.82 -1.84 -1.74
CA HIS A 128 34.22 -1.35 -0.43
C HIS A 128 33.70 0.07 -0.25
N LEU A 129 32.68 0.22 0.60
CA LEU A 129 32.01 1.47 0.90
C LEU A 129 32.22 1.84 2.36
N SER A 130 32.55 3.10 2.61
CA SER A 130 32.99 3.60 3.92
C SER A 130 32.18 4.81 4.42
N GLN A 131 31.42 5.45 3.54
CA GLN A 131 30.65 6.64 3.80
C GLN A 131 29.15 6.37 3.64
N LEU A 132 28.65 5.29 4.23
CA LEU A 132 27.22 4.92 4.16
C LEU A 132 26.37 5.53 5.29
N GLY A 133 26.98 6.26 6.22
CA GLY A 133 26.28 6.86 7.36
C GLY A 133 25.52 5.81 8.18
N GLU A 134 24.21 6.02 8.35
CA GLU A 134 23.33 5.09 9.08
C GLU A 134 23.19 3.71 8.42
N LEU A 135 23.40 3.60 7.11
CA LEU A 135 23.33 2.34 6.37
C LEU A 135 24.56 1.45 6.55
N GLN A 136 25.65 1.98 7.13
CA GLN A 136 26.89 1.24 7.34
C GLN A 136 26.67 -0.06 8.14
N ASN A 137 25.86 0.01 9.21
CA ASN A 137 25.58 -1.14 10.07
C ASN A 137 24.77 -2.22 9.33
N VAL A 138 23.80 -1.80 8.51
CA VAL A 138 22.94 -2.72 7.76
C VAL A 138 23.74 -3.41 6.66
N TYR A 139 24.57 -2.65 5.93
CA TYR A 139 25.46 -3.19 4.91
C TYR A 139 26.50 -4.15 5.51
N ALA A 140 27.13 -3.77 6.63
CA ALA A 140 28.08 -4.64 7.34
C ALA A 140 27.42 -5.95 7.82
N GLY A 141 26.16 -5.88 8.28
CA GLY A 141 25.37 -7.06 8.66
C GLY A 141 25.15 -8.00 7.47
N PHE A 142 24.75 -7.47 6.32
CA PHE A 142 24.61 -8.24 5.08
C PHE A 142 25.93 -8.89 4.66
N LEU A 143 27.03 -8.12 4.63
CA LEU A 143 28.36 -8.61 4.30
C LEU A 143 28.83 -9.74 5.23
N LYS A 144 28.56 -9.61 6.54
CA LYS A 144 28.87 -10.65 7.51
C LYS A 144 28.08 -11.93 7.21
N ASN A 145 26.77 -11.83 7.01
CA ASN A 145 25.93 -12.99 6.73
C ASN A 145 26.33 -13.69 5.42
N LEU A 146 26.74 -12.92 4.41
CA LEU A 146 27.28 -13.45 3.17
C LEU A 146 28.60 -14.21 3.43
N SER A 147 29.51 -13.61 4.19
CA SER A 147 30.77 -14.23 4.59
C SER A 147 30.55 -15.52 5.40
N ASP A 148 29.58 -15.54 6.31
CA ASP A 148 29.23 -16.71 7.12
C ASP A 148 28.73 -17.86 6.22
N LEU A 149 27.88 -17.55 5.22
CA LEU A 149 27.43 -18.52 4.22
C LEU A 149 28.58 -19.04 3.36
N THR A 150 29.43 -18.16 2.81
CA THR A 150 30.58 -18.56 2.00
C THR A 150 31.55 -19.44 2.80
N SER A 151 31.76 -19.12 4.08
CA SER A 151 32.59 -19.91 4.99
C SER A 151 31.99 -21.29 5.28
N TYR A 152 30.67 -21.39 5.38
CA TYR A 152 29.97 -22.66 5.51
C TYR A 152 30.09 -23.53 4.26
N LEU A 153 29.87 -22.96 3.07
CA LEU A 153 29.94 -23.68 1.79
C LEU A 153 31.37 -24.15 1.45
N SER A 154 32.39 -23.37 1.79
CA SER A 154 33.80 -23.72 1.54
C SER A 154 34.32 -24.80 2.50
N ASN A 155 33.94 -24.75 3.78
CA ASN A 155 34.40 -25.74 4.77
C ASN A 155 33.62 -27.07 4.74
N ASP A 156 32.34 -27.02 4.36
CA ASP A 156 31.39 -28.16 4.28
C ASP A 156 31.61 -29.24 5.36
N TYR A 157 31.61 -28.82 6.63
CA TYR A 157 31.91 -29.68 7.78
C TYR A 157 31.05 -30.96 7.80
N TYR A 158 29.74 -30.80 7.63
CA TYR A 158 28.81 -31.93 7.63
C TYR A 158 28.96 -32.80 6.39
N GLY A 159 29.27 -32.24 5.21
CA GLY A 159 29.58 -33.01 4.01
C GLY A 159 30.76 -33.95 4.23
N ASN A 160 31.84 -33.45 4.82
CA ASN A 160 33.01 -34.28 5.17
C ASN A 160 32.65 -35.39 6.17
N LYS A 161 31.84 -35.11 7.20
CA LYS A 161 31.36 -36.15 8.14
C LYS A 161 30.49 -37.21 7.48
N ILE A 162 29.62 -36.82 6.55
CA ILE A 162 28.79 -37.74 5.77
C ILE A 162 29.66 -38.69 4.94
N ILE A 163 30.71 -38.17 4.28
CA ILE A 163 31.65 -38.97 3.48
C ILE A 163 32.37 -39.99 4.38
N SER A 164 32.97 -39.55 5.48
CA SER A 164 33.68 -40.46 6.40
C SER A 164 32.77 -41.55 6.97
N LEU A 165 31.57 -41.17 7.40
CA LEU A 165 30.63 -42.10 8.00
C LEU A 165 30.06 -43.11 7.00
N THR A 166 29.86 -42.68 5.75
CA THR A 166 29.47 -43.59 4.65
C THR A 166 30.54 -44.65 4.43
N ALA A 167 31.82 -44.26 4.40
CA ALA A 167 32.93 -45.21 4.27
C ALA A 167 33.02 -46.19 5.46
N GLU A 168 32.73 -45.75 6.70
CA GLU A 168 32.65 -46.62 7.87
C GLU A 168 31.50 -47.65 7.74
N ILE A 169 30.32 -47.21 7.30
CA ILE A 169 29.15 -48.08 7.08
C ILE A 169 29.46 -49.14 6.01
N ASP A 170 30.08 -48.73 4.90
CA ASP A 170 30.47 -49.64 3.83
C ASP A 170 31.47 -50.70 4.33
N ALA A 171 32.47 -50.29 5.12
CA ALA A 171 33.44 -51.20 5.72
C ALA A 171 32.80 -52.21 6.69
N ILE A 172 31.81 -51.78 7.49
CA ILE A 172 31.04 -52.68 8.36
C ILE A 172 30.23 -53.67 7.51
N GLY A 173 29.61 -53.20 6.43
CA GLY A 173 28.87 -54.04 5.49
C GLY A 173 29.75 -55.13 4.87
N GLU A 174 30.97 -54.79 4.44
CA GLU A 174 31.96 -55.77 3.97
C GLU A 174 32.34 -56.79 5.05
N TYR A 175 32.58 -56.34 6.28
CA TYR A 175 32.92 -57.22 7.40
C TYR A 175 31.78 -58.20 7.72
N MET A 176 30.53 -57.73 7.72
CA MET A 176 29.34 -58.57 7.90
C MET A 176 29.19 -59.61 6.79
N ASN A 177 29.53 -59.28 5.54
CA ASN A 177 29.56 -60.25 4.44
C ASN A 177 30.61 -61.36 4.68
N ARG A 178 31.78 -61.02 5.23
CA ARG A 178 32.78 -62.03 5.63
C ARG A 178 32.27 -62.91 6.77
N LEU A 179 31.56 -62.35 7.75
CA LEU A 179 30.92 -63.12 8.82
C LEU A 179 29.87 -64.10 8.29
N LYS A 180 29.05 -63.71 7.31
CA LYS A 180 28.09 -64.63 6.65
C LYS A 180 28.79 -65.83 6.00
N VAL A 181 29.93 -65.59 5.33
CA VAL A 181 30.73 -66.68 4.75
C VAL A 181 31.26 -67.60 5.86
N LYS A 182 31.77 -67.02 6.97
CA LYS A 182 32.23 -67.77 8.14
C LYS A 182 31.10 -68.60 8.76
N GLU A 183 29.92 -68.04 8.94
CA GLU A 183 28.74 -68.74 9.47
C GLU A 183 28.38 -69.96 8.61
N LYS A 184 28.43 -69.83 7.28
CA LYS A 184 28.19 -70.93 6.35
C LYS A 184 29.18 -72.08 6.57
N LEU A 185 30.48 -71.77 6.69
CA LEU A 185 31.52 -72.78 6.95
C LEU A 185 31.31 -73.51 8.28
N PHE A 186 30.97 -72.78 9.35
CA PHE A 186 30.65 -73.40 10.64
C PHE A 186 29.37 -74.24 10.58
N THR A 187 28.36 -73.81 9.83
CA THR A 187 27.12 -74.57 9.61
C THR A 187 27.40 -75.89 8.89
N ASP A 188 28.25 -75.85 7.86
CA ASP A 188 28.68 -77.05 7.14
C ASP A 188 29.51 -77.98 8.03
N ASN A 189 30.44 -77.43 8.84
CA ASN A 189 31.24 -78.24 9.77
C ASN A 189 30.38 -78.87 10.87
N ARG A 190 29.39 -78.16 11.40
CA ARG A 190 28.43 -78.69 12.37
C ARG A 190 27.73 -79.92 11.83
N ARG A 191 27.35 -79.92 10.54
CA ARG A 191 26.74 -81.09 9.89
C ARG A 191 27.69 -82.28 9.85
N LEU A 192 28.98 -82.05 9.59
CA LEU A 192 30.00 -83.11 9.58
C LEU A 192 30.21 -83.68 10.99
N GLU A 193 30.38 -82.81 12.00
CA GLU A 193 30.53 -83.22 13.40
C GLU A 193 29.28 -83.95 13.93
N ALA A 194 28.07 -83.49 13.55
CA ALA A 194 26.82 -84.15 13.93
C ALA A 194 26.71 -85.56 13.30
N ASN A 195 27.09 -85.69 12.03
CA ASN A 195 27.14 -86.99 11.37
C ASN A 195 28.19 -87.93 12.00
N LYS A 196 29.35 -87.38 12.40
CA LYS A 196 30.39 -88.14 13.09
C LYS A 196 29.90 -88.63 14.46
N TYR A 197 29.41 -87.71 15.29
CA TYR A 197 28.81 -88.05 16.58
C TYR A 197 27.70 -89.10 16.46
N ARG A 198 26.84 -89.03 15.43
CA ARG A 198 25.81 -90.04 15.18
C ARG A 198 26.40 -91.42 14.87
N ARG A 199 27.45 -91.50 14.05
CA ARG A 199 28.14 -92.77 13.74
C ARG A 199 28.82 -93.33 14.99
N ASP A 200 29.53 -92.47 15.73
CA ASP A 200 30.28 -92.86 16.93
C ASP A 200 29.32 -93.30 18.05
N SER A 201 28.14 -92.66 18.18
CA SER A 201 27.05 -93.10 19.07
C SER A 201 26.59 -94.53 18.77
N LEU A 202 26.36 -94.86 17.49
CA LEU A 202 25.96 -96.21 17.07
C LEU A 202 27.08 -97.23 17.33
N LEU A 203 28.34 -96.87 17.06
CA LEU A 203 29.48 -97.76 17.31
C LEU A 203 29.72 -98.00 18.80
N PHE A 204 29.50 -97.00 19.65
CA PHE A 204 29.60 -97.10 21.10
C PHE A 204 28.53 -98.01 21.69
N ILE A 205 27.26 -97.86 21.27
CA ILE A 205 26.16 -98.76 21.67
C ILE A 205 26.49 -100.22 21.30
N ASN A 206 27.11 -100.43 20.13
CA ASN A 206 27.58 -101.73 19.67
C ASN A 206 28.92 -102.17 20.29
N LYS A 207 29.47 -101.42 21.27
CA LYS A 207 30.74 -101.68 21.99
C LYS A 207 31.99 -101.77 21.10
N VAL A 208 31.97 -101.12 19.93
CA VAL A 208 33.09 -101.10 18.97
C VAL A 208 34.13 -100.04 19.33
N ILE A 209 33.72 -98.94 19.96
CA ILE A 209 34.60 -97.85 20.41
C ILE A 209 34.49 -97.63 21.93
N PRO A 210 35.54 -97.10 22.60
CA PRO A 210 35.48 -96.69 24.01
C PRO A 210 34.59 -95.46 24.24
N GLU A 211 34.08 -95.30 25.46
CA GLU A 211 33.28 -94.13 25.88
C GLU A 211 34.01 -92.80 25.67
N SER A 212 35.32 -92.76 25.93
CA SER A 212 36.13 -91.56 25.74
C SER A 212 36.21 -91.08 24.29
N GLU A 213 36.12 -91.98 23.30
CA GLU A 213 36.07 -91.59 21.87
C GLU A 213 34.70 -91.05 21.49
N TYR A 214 33.62 -91.64 22.03
CA TYR A 214 32.27 -91.12 21.90
C TYR A 214 32.14 -89.71 22.52
N GLU A 215 32.63 -89.51 23.75
CA GLU A 215 32.63 -88.21 24.42
C GLU A 215 33.43 -87.15 23.66
N LYS A 216 34.60 -87.50 23.09
CA LYS A 216 35.38 -86.60 22.23
C LYS A 216 34.57 -86.13 21.02
N SER A 217 33.83 -87.02 20.35
CA SER A 217 32.99 -86.66 19.21
C SER A 217 31.83 -85.73 19.63
N HIS A 218 31.24 -85.95 20.81
CA HIS A 218 30.22 -85.08 21.37
C HIS A 218 30.77 -83.69 21.72
N GLN A 219 31.92 -83.63 22.39
CA GLN A 219 32.59 -82.39 22.75
C GLN A 219 32.98 -81.57 21.51
N ALA A 220 33.42 -82.22 20.43
CA ALA A 220 33.71 -81.57 19.15
C ALA A 220 32.46 -80.92 18.54
N LEU A 221 31.30 -81.61 18.56
CA LEU A 221 30.03 -81.06 18.10
C LEU A 221 29.58 -79.86 18.96
N ILE A 222 29.67 -79.97 20.29
CA ILE A 222 29.34 -78.87 21.20
C ILE A 222 30.24 -77.66 20.95
N ARG A 223 31.56 -77.86 20.84
CA ARG A 223 32.52 -76.78 20.54
C ARG A 223 32.15 -76.07 19.24
N ASN A 224 31.83 -76.82 18.20
CA ASN A 224 31.44 -76.23 16.93
C ASN A 224 30.11 -75.45 17.00
N ASN A 225 29.15 -75.92 17.81
CA ASN A 225 27.91 -75.18 18.07
C ASN A 225 28.17 -73.85 18.79
N ILE A 226 29.08 -73.83 19.78
CA ILE A 226 29.49 -72.60 20.48
C ILE A 226 30.13 -71.62 19.50
N GLU A 227 31.06 -72.10 18.66
CA GLU A 227 31.71 -71.27 17.64
C GLU A 227 30.71 -70.70 16.63
N LEU A 228 29.74 -71.50 16.16
CA LEU A 228 28.67 -71.04 15.28
C LEU A 228 27.80 -69.97 15.96
N GLN A 229 27.46 -70.14 17.23
CA GLN A 229 26.69 -69.13 17.96
C GLN A 229 27.48 -67.84 18.15
N GLN A 230 28.79 -67.92 18.42
CA GLN A 230 29.63 -66.73 18.52
C GLN A 230 29.64 -65.92 17.22
N VAL A 231 29.77 -66.57 16.05
CA VAL A 231 29.74 -65.88 14.75
C VAL A 231 28.40 -65.17 14.52
N ARG A 232 27.29 -65.75 14.97
CA ARG A 232 25.95 -65.13 14.89
C ARG A 232 25.80 -63.94 15.82
N LEU A 233 26.36 -64.01 17.03
CA LEU A 233 26.41 -62.89 17.96
C LEU A 233 27.25 -61.75 17.39
N ASP A 234 28.44 -62.03 16.86
CA ASP A 234 29.31 -61.03 16.21
C ASP A 234 28.59 -60.36 15.03
N PHE A 235 27.83 -61.13 14.24
CA PHE A 235 27.03 -60.60 13.14
C PHE A 235 25.92 -59.66 13.64
N SER A 236 25.21 -60.06 14.69
CA SER A 236 24.15 -59.26 15.32
C SER A 236 24.71 -57.96 15.90
N GLU A 237 25.86 -58.02 16.59
CA GLU A 237 26.55 -56.86 17.14
C GLU A 237 26.92 -55.85 16.03
N LYS A 238 27.51 -56.33 14.94
CA LYS A 238 27.87 -55.46 13.79
C LYS A 238 26.66 -54.91 13.06
N SER A 239 25.56 -55.66 12.99
CA SER A 239 24.30 -55.16 12.46
C SER A 239 23.73 -54.00 13.28
N ILE A 240 23.82 -54.07 14.61
CA ILE A 240 23.38 -53.01 15.52
C ILE A 240 24.30 -51.79 15.37
N GLU A 241 25.62 -52.00 15.30
CA GLU A 241 26.60 -50.93 15.06
C GLU A 241 26.32 -50.19 13.75
N MET A 242 26.09 -50.94 12.65
CA MET A 242 25.73 -50.37 11.34
C MET A 242 24.45 -49.54 11.41
N ALA A 243 23.40 -50.04 12.07
CA ALA A 243 22.14 -49.32 12.22
C ALA A 243 22.31 -48.01 13.00
N GLY A 244 23.16 -47.99 14.04
CA GLY A 244 23.50 -46.78 14.79
C GLY A 244 24.26 -45.76 13.94
N LYS A 245 25.21 -46.23 13.12
CA LYS A 245 25.96 -45.37 12.18
C LYS A 245 25.05 -44.80 11.08
N ASP A 246 24.14 -45.60 10.54
CA ASP A 246 23.12 -45.16 9.57
C ASP A 246 22.20 -44.08 10.15
N GLN A 247 21.83 -44.20 11.43
CA GLN A 247 21.08 -43.16 12.12
C GLN A 247 21.88 -41.86 12.21
N MET A 248 23.15 -41.92 12.64
CA MET A 248 24.02 -40.74 12.67
C MET A 248 24.21 -40.11 11.28
N LEU A 249 24.26 -40.92 10.22
CA LEU A 249 24.36 -40.44 8.84
C LEU A 249 23.12 -39.64 8.44
N ARG A 250 21.93 -40.10 8.81
CA ARG A 250 20.67 -39.36 8.60
C ARG A 250 20.67 -38.06 9.39
N ASP A 251 21.07 -38.08 10.65
CA ASP A 251 21.14 -36.89 11.50
C ASP A 251 22.09 -35.83 10.90
N TYR A 252 23.26 -36.23 10.41
CA TYR A 252 24.18 -35.29 9.76
C TYR A 252 23.66 -34.74 8.44
N ARG A 253 22.94 -35.55 7.64
CA ARG A 253 22.27 -35.05 6.41
C ARG A 253 21.22 -34.00 6.73
N ILE A 254 20.40 -34.24 7.76
CA ILE A 254 19.39 -33.29 8.23
C ILE A 254 20.06 -32.01 8.72
N LYS A 255 21.05 -32.10 9.62
CA LYS A 255 21.79 -30.94 10.14
C LYS A 255 22.47 -30.11 9.05
N ARG A 256 23.01 -30.76 8.01
CA ARG A 256 23.60 -30.05 6.86
C ARG A 256 22.55 -29.19 6.15
N ILE A 257 21.36 -29.73 5.91
CA ILE A 257 20.27 -29.00 5.26
C ILE A 257 19.76 -27.88 6.17
N GLU A 258 19.48 -28.19 7.45
CA GLU A 258 18.95 -27.21 8.42
C GLU A 258 19.89 -26.00 8.59
N GLU A 259 21.20 -26.24 8.74
CA GLU A 259 22.17 -25.16 8.92
C GLU A 259 22.27 -24.29 7.65
N LYS A 260 22.24 -24.92 6.47
CA LYS A 260 22.24 -24.22 5.19
C LYS A 260 21.01 -23.33 5.03
N GLU A 261 19.81 -23.88 5.28
CA GLU A 261 18.55 -23.14 5.19
C GLU A 261 18.51 -21.97 6.18
N LYS A 262 19.02 -22.18 7.40
CA LYS A 262 19.13 -21.12 8.41
C LYS A 262 20.02 -19.96 7.94
N LEU A 263 21.21 -20.27 7.40
CA LEU A 263 22.11 -19.25 6.88
C LEU A 263 21.51 -18.51 5.68
N PHE A 264 20.82 -19.22 4.78
CA PHE A 264 20.10 -18.61 3.67
C PHE A 264 18.96 -17.69 4.14
N ALA A 265 18.17 -18.12 5.11
CA ALA A 265 17.08 -17.31 5.64
C ALA A 265 17.62 -16.00 6.24
N VAL A 266 18.68 -16.07 7.05
CA VAL A 266 19.32 -14.90 7.67
C VAL A 266 19.95 -13.98 6.62
N LEU A 267 20.61 -14.54 5.61
CA LEU A 267 21.17 -13.76 4.50
C LEU A 267 20.06 -13.01 3.74
N ASN A 268 19.00 -13.72 3.36
CA ASN A 268 17.89 -13.14 2.61
C ASN A 268 17.14 -12.07 3.42
N GLU A 269 16.92 -12.30 4.71
CA GLU A 269 16.35 -11.29 5.62
C GLU A 269 17.23 -10.03 5.65
N SER A 270 18.54 -10.18 5.82
CA SER A 270 19.47 -9.05 5.83
C SER A 270 19.55 -8.31 4.50
N PHE A 271 19.42 -9.02 3.38
CA PHE A 271 19.38 -8.45 2.04
C PHE A 271 18.11 -7.61 1.81
N LEU A 272 16.94 -8.16 2.15
CA LEU A 272 15.66 -7.44 2.04
C LEU A 272 15.62 -6.23 2.97
N ASN A 273 16.16 -6.36 4.19
CA ASN A 273 16.30 -5.25 5.11
C ASN A 273 17.20 -4.16 4.53
N LEU A 274 18.36 -4.52 3.95
CA LEU A 274 19.24 -3.56 3.28
C LEU A 274 18.53 -2.81 2.14
N GLN A 275 17.81 -3.52 1.27
CA GLN A 275 17.00 -2.90 0.20
C GLN A 275 15.95 -1.93 0.74
N ALA A 276 15.25 -2.31 1.81
CA ALA A 276 14.25 -1.46 2.44
C ALA A 276 14.89 -0.21 3.06
N GLN A 277 16.02 -0.36 3.76
CA GLN A 277 16.72 0.75 4.42
C GLN A 277 17.30 1.73 3.41
N ILE A 278 17.83 1.26 2.27
CA ILE A 278 18.25 2.15 1.16
C ILE A 278 17.08 3.00 0.67
N LYS A 279 15.91 2.39 0.43
CA LYS A 279 14.71 3.13 -0.01
C LYS A 279 14.20 4.12 1.04
N ILE A 280 14.24 3.75 2.31
CA ILE A 280 13.88 4.65 3.42
C ILE A 280 14.83 5.84 3.46
N TRP A 281 16.13 5.60 3.36
CA TRP A 281 17.16 6.64 3.32
C TRP A 281 16.94 7.59 2.14
N GLU A 282 16.76 7.07 0.92
CA GLU A 282 16.49 7.88 -0.28
C GLU A 282 15.26 8.77 -0.07
N ASN A 283 14.17 8.20 0.45
CA ASN A 283 12.92 8.91 0.65
C ASN A 283 12.95 9.90 1.84
N THR A 284 14.00 9.85 2.67
CA THR A 284 14.18 10.71 3.85
C THR A 284 15.10 11.88 3.55
N TYR A 285 16.20 11.63 2.83
CA TYR A 285 17.26 12.60 2.58
C TYR A 285 17.27 13.16 1.16
N LEU A 286 16.65 12.50 0.18
CA LEU A 286 16.64 12.96 -1.22
C LEU A 286 15.26 13.50 -1.60
N LEU A 287 15.24 14.69 -2.21
CA LEU A 287 14.04 15.25 -2.84
C LEU A 287 14.15 15.02 -4.35
N ARG A 288 13.27 14.17 -4.89
CA ARG A 288 13.19 13.84 -6.32
C ARG A 288 11.88 14.33 -6.93
N SER A 289 11.92 14.71 -8.19
CA SER A 289 10.72 15.12 -8.92
C SER A 289 9.75 13.94 -9.11
N PRO A 290 8.44 14.07 -8.83
CA PRO A 290 7.48 13.00 -9.07
C PRO A 290 7.09 12.88 -10.55
N PHE A 291 7.18 13.96 -11.33
CA PHE A 291 6.78 14.03 -12.74
C PHE A 291 7.62 15.06 -13.51
N ASP A 292 7.48 15.10 -14.83
CA ASP A 292 8.13 16.10 -15.67
C ASP A 292 7.46 17.48 -15.50
N GLY A 293 8.24 18.54 -15.30
CA GLY A 293 7.71 19.86 -14.98
C GLY A 293 8.76 20.94 -14.77
N PHE A 294 8.32 22.09 -14.26
CA PHE A 294 9.18 23.18 -13.82
C PHE A 294 9.26 23.23 -12.29
N VAL A 295 10.45 23.49 -11.75
CA VAL A 295 10.63 23.72 -10.31
C VAL A 295 10.27 25.17 -9.98
N THR A 296 9.64 25.39 -8.81
CA THR A 296 9.35 26.72 -8.30
C THR A 296 9.70 26.81 -6.83
N PHE A 297 10.46 27.84 -6.46
CA PHE A 297 10.85 28.09 -5.07
C PHE A 297 9.82 28.98 -4.38
N THR A 298 9.42 28.60 -3.17
CA THR A 298 8.46 29.39 -2.37
C THR A 298 9.11 30.04 -1.16
N ARG A 299 10.05 29.34 -0.50
CA ARG A 299 10.62 29.79 0.77
C ARG A 299 12.13 29.65 0.87
N TYR A 300 12.69 28.61 0.25
CA TYR A 300 14.12 28.32 0.29
C TYR A 300 14.66 28.36 -1.14
N TRP A 301 15.78 29.05 -1.34
CA TRP A 301 16.36 29.30 -2.67
C TRP A 301 17.87 29.10 -2.72
N ASN A 302 18.51 28.81 -1.58
CA ASN A 302 19.95 28.61 -1.48
C ASN A 302 20.29 27.39 -0.62
N GLU A 303 21.45 26.81 -0.87
CA GLU A 303 22.06 25.80 0.00
C GLU A 303 22.36 26.35 1.41
N ASN A 304 22.57 25.45 2.37
CA ASN A 304 22.86 25.72 3.79
C ASN A 304 21.72 26.39 4.58
N GLN A 305 20.53 26.56 4.01
CA GLN A 305 19.35 27.01 4.75
C GLN A 305 18.81 25.89 5.63
N VAL A 306 18.39 26.24 6.85
CA VAL A 306 17.80 25.30 7.82
C VAL A 306 16.31 25.16 7.55
N VAL A 307 15.86 23.92 7.45
CA VAL A 307 14.45 23.54 7.30
C VAL A 307 14.02 22.66 8.47
N THR A 308 12.73 22.70 8.80
CA THR A 308 12.12 21.83 9.80
C THR A 308 11.32 20.73 9.12
N LYS A 309 11.16 19.59 9.80
CA LYS A 309 10.33 18.49 9.28
C LYS A 309 8.95 18.98 8.83
N ASP A 310 8.50 18.48 7.69
CA ASP A 310 7.26 18.80 6.97
C ASP A 310 7.23 20.22 6.36
N ASP A 311 8.33 20.99 6.41
CA ASP A 311 8.43 22.25 5.68
C ASP A 311 8.42 22.00 4.16
N PRO A 312 7.67 22.81 3.38
CA PRO A 312 7.72 22.78 1.92
C PRO A 312 9.03 23.37 1.43
N VAL A 313 9.84 22.55 0.76
CA VAL A 313 11.16 22.97 0.24
C VAL A 313 11.04 23.43 -1.20
N LEU A 314 10.41 22.60 -2.05
CA LEU A 314 10.32 22.80 -3.49
C LEU A 314 8.90 22.52 -3.97
N ASN A 315 8.46 23.18 -5.04
CA ASN A 315 7.26 22.80 -5.77
C ASN A 315 7.62 22.38 -7.19
N VAL A 316 7.03 21.30 -7.68
CA VAL A 316 7.15 20.89 -9.09
C VAL A 316 5.81 21.12 -9.76
N VAL A 317 5.79 21.97 -10.79
CA VAL A 317 4.61 22.30 -11.60
C VAL A 317 4.68 21.54 -12.91
N PRO A 318 3.69 20.72 -13.29
CA PRO A 318 3.71 20.01 -14.56
C PRO A 318 3.82 20.98 -15.76
N HIS A 319 4.52 20.59 -16.83
CA HIS A 319 4.55 21.37 -18.09
C HIS A 319 3.13 21.58 -18.66
N GLU A 320 2.28 20.56 -18.53
CA GLU A 320 0.88 20.60 -18.89
C GLU A 320 0.01 20.38 -17.65
N THR A 321 -0.51 21.47 -17.08
CA THR A 321 -1.44 21.40 -15.93
C THR A 321 -2.81 20.81 -16.31
N GLY A 322 -3.09 20.66 -17.61
CA GLY A 322 -4.38 20.21 -18.13
C GLY A 322 -5.44 21.31 -18.08
N SER A 323 -6.72 20.92 -18.15
CA SER A 323 -7.85 21.84 -18.00
C SER A 323 -7.99 22.34 -16.55
N TYR A 324 -8.63 23.49 -16.38
CA TYR A 324 -8.95 24.02 -15.06
C TYR A 324 -10.17 23.29 -14.50
N LEU A 325 -10.13 23.00 -13.19
CA LEU A 325 -11.19 22.36 -12.46
C LEU A 325 -11.58 23.22 -11.25
N GLY A 326 -12.87 23.44 -11.04
CA GLY A 326 -13.39 24.04 -9.81
C GLY A 326 -13.76 22.95 -8.81
N ARG A 327 -13.29 23.06 -7.56
CA ARG A 327 -13.68 22.18 -6.45
C ARG A 327 -14.53 22.95 -5.45
N ILE A 328 -15.73 22.46 -5.20
CA ILE A 328 -16.66 23.01 -4.20
C ILE A 328 -16.80 22.04 -3.05
N ASN A 329 -16.70 22.56 -1.82
CA ASN A 329 -17.10 21.85 -0.61
C ASN A 329 -18.50 22.33 -0.20
N LEU A 330 -19.54 21.60 -0.63
CA LEU A 330 -20.93 21.97 -0.37
C LEU A 330 -21.47 21.28 0.88
N LYS A 331 -21.98 22.06 1.83
CA LYS A 331 -22.63 21.53 3.04
C LYS A 331 -23.79 20.58 2.68
N MET A 332 -24.01 19.55 3.49
CA MET A 332 -25.10 18.58 3.27
C MET A 332 -26.47 19.25 3.07
N GLN A 333 -26.74 20.31 3.84
CA GLN A 333 -27.91 21.16 3.71
C GLN A 333 -27.90 21.81 2.31
N ARG A 334 -28.88 21.45 1.46
CA ARG A 334 -29.04 21.88 0.04
C ARG A 334 -28.30 21.05 -1.02
N SER A 335 -27.56 20.01 -0.63
CA SER A 335 -26.86 19.13 -1.59
C SER A 335 -27.80 18.29 -2.47
N GLY A 336 -29.06 18.06 -2.05
CA GLY A 336 -30.03 17.23 -2.77
C GLY A 336 -30.53 17.82 -4.11
N LYS A 337 -30.39 19.14 -4.30
CA LYS A 337 -30.78 19.82 -5.57
C LYS A 337 -29.66 19.82 -6.62
N VAL A 338 -28.45 19.42 -6.24
CA VAL A 338 -27.27 19.49 -7.10
C VAL A 338 -27.15 18.21 -7.92
N LYS A 339 -27.07 18.35 -9.25
CA LYS A 339 -26.97 17.26 -10.21
C LYS A 339 -25.83 17.54 -11.22
N PRO A 340 -25.13 16.50 -11.71
CA PRO A 340 -24.22 16.64 -12.84
C PRO A 340 -24.88 17.33 -14.05
N GLY A 341 -24.12 18.16 -14.76
CA GLY A 341 -24.57 18.92 -15.93
C GLY A 341 -25.16 20.30 -15.64
N GLN A 342 -25.36 20.69 -14.37
CA GLN A 342 -25.83 22.02 -14.01
C GLN A 342 -24.78 23.10 -14.29
N LYS A 343 -25.24 24.28 -14.70
CA LYS A 343 -24.37 25.45 -14.95
C LYS A 343 -23.97 26.10 -13.63
N VAL A 344 -22.74 26.59 -13.55
CA VAL A 344 -22.21 27.27 -12.39
C VAL A 344 -21.56 28.57 -12.82
N ASN A 345 -21.89 29.66 -12.14
CA ASN A 345 -21.20 30.94 -12.32
C ASN A 345 -20.23 31.14 -11.16
N ILE A 346 -18.96 31.36 -11.44
CA ILE A 346 -17.90 31.48 -10.45
C ILE A 346 -17.45 32.93 -10.35
N LYS A 347 -17.56 33.49 -9.15
CA LYS A 347 -17.04 34.81 -8.78
C LYS A 347 -15.72 34.61 -8.05
N LEU A 348 -14.60 34.90 -8.70
CA LEU A 348 -13.27 34.76 -8.11
C LEU A 348 -12.99 35.92 -7.14
N SER A 349 -12.40 35.62 -5.99
CA SER A 349 -12.09 36.63 -4.97
C SER A 349 -11.00 37.59 -5.45
N SER A 350 -10.00 37.08 -6.18
CA SER A 350 -8.89 37.88 -6.72
C SER A 350 -9.27 38.75 -7.92
N TYR A 351 -10.47 38.54 -8.50
CA TYR A 351 -10.94 39.26 -9.69
C TYR A 351 -12.39 39.74 -9.47
N PRO A 352 -12.60 41.01 -9.06
CA PRO A 352 -13.93 41.54 -8.79
C PRO A 352 -14.89 41.35 -9.99
N TYR A 353 -15.98 40.60 -9.77
CA TYR A 353 -16.87 40.16 -10.84
C TYR A 353 -17.58 41.30 -11.59
N LEU A 354 -17.71 42.49 -10.99
CA LEU A 354 -18.30 43.66 -11.64
C LEU A 354 -17.37 44.24 -12.72
N GLU A 355 -16.06 44.11 -12.53
CA GLU A 355 -15.04 44.62 -13.45
C GLU A 355 -14.64 43.55 -14.47
N TYR A 356 -14.37 42.33 -14.00
CA TYR A 356 -13.80 41.27 -14.83
C TYR A 356 -14.84 40.28 -15.35
N GLY A 357 -16.04 40.24 -14.77
CA GLY A 357 -17.07 39.25 -15.09
C GLY A 357 -16.94 37.96 -14.26
N MET A 358 -17.86 37.02 -14.50
CA MET A 358 -17.86 35.70 -13.85
C MET A 358 -17.29 34.64 -14.79
N VAL A 359 -16.71 33.57 -14.24
CA VAL A 359 -16.26 32.41 -15.02
C VAL A 359 -17.38 31.38 -15.08
N ARG A 360 -17.65 30.81 -16.26
CA ARG A 360 -18.68 29.79 -16.45
C ARG A 360 -18.10 28.40 -16.26
N GLY A 361 -18.77 27.57 -15.47
CA GLY A 361 -18.45 26.16 -15.29
C GLY A 361 -19.68 25.26 -15.41
N ILE A 362 -19.44 23.95 -15.47
CA ILE A 362 -20.48 22.91 -15.51
C ILE A 362 -20.14 21.86 -14.47
N ILE A 363 -21.12 21.43 -13.67
CA ILE A 363 -20.91 20.36 -12.70
C ILE A 363 -20.57 19.06 -13.43
N LYS A 364 -19.36 18.55 -13.20
CA LYS A 364 -18.88 17.30 -13.76
C LYS A 364 -19.36 16.13 -12.92
N THR A 365 -19.03 16.15 -11.63
CA THR A 365 -19.36 15.08 -10.68
C THR A 365 -19.68 15.64 -9.30
N LYS A 366 -20.41 14.84 -8.52
CA LYS A 366 -20.65 15.05 -7.09
C LYS A 366 -20.21 13.78 -6.38
N SER A 367 -19.45 13.91 -5.30
CA SER A 367 -18.98 12.76 -4.52
C SER A 367 -20.16 11.94 -3.99
N LEU A 368 -20.05 10.61 -4.08
CA LEU A 368 -21.08 9.70 -3.56
C LEU A 368 -21.08 9.65 -2.03
N VAL A 369 -19.92 9.86 -1.42
CA VAL A 369 -19.70 9.88 0.03
C VAL A 369 -19.31 11.30 0.45
N PRO A 370 -19.85 11.83 1.56
CA PRO A 370 -19.42 13.10 2.10
C PRO A 370 -18.01 13.00 2.72
N SER A 371 -17.22 14.07 2.58
CA SER A 371 -15.98 14.26 3.32
C SER A 371 -16.29 15.16 4.53
N GLY A 372 -16.41 14.56 5.71
CA GLY A 372 -16.96 15.22 6.90
C GLY A 372 -18.42 15.63 6.68
N ASP A 373 -18.73 16.91 6.87
CA ASP A 373 -20.09 17.48 6.70
C ASP A 373 -20.35 18.07 5.29
N THR A 374 -19.48 17.78 4.33
CA THR A 374 -19.54 18.38 2.98
C THR A 374 -19.45 17.33 1.87
N TYR A 375 -20.17 17.57 0.78
CA TYR A 375 -19.98 16.86 -0.49
C TYR A 375 -19.00 17.63 -1.35
N VAL A 376 -18.05 16.90 -1.94
CA VAL A 376 -17.12 17.47 -2.91
C VAL A 376 -17.81 17.46 -4.27
N ILE A 377 -17.87 18.62 -4.91
CA ILE A 377 -18.41 18.77 -6.26
C ILE A 377 -17.28 19.27 -7.15
N GLU A 378 -17.11 18.58 -8.28
CA GLU A 378 -16.16 18.96 -9.31
C GLU A 378 -16.87 19.71 -10.44
N ILE A 379 -16.29 20.81 -10.85
CA ILE A 379 -16.77 21.68 -11.92
C ILE A 379 -15.74 21.69 -13.02
N ASP A 380 -16.18 21.38 -14.24
CA ASP A 380 -15.38 21.56 -15.45
C ASP A 380 -15.54 22.99 -15.98
N LEU A 381 -14.44 23.58 -16.44
CA LEU A 381 -14.41 24.94 -17.00
C LEU A 381 -14.17 24.85 -18.52
N PRO A 382 -15.22 24.71 -19.34
CA PRO A 382 -15.08 24.42 -20.78
C PRO A 382 -14.39 25.55 -21.56
N ASP A 383 -14.64 26.80 -21.15
CA ASP A 383 -14.03 28.00 -21.75
C ASP A 383 -12.75 28.45 -21.00
N GLY A 384 -12.23 27.58 -20.12
CA GLY A 384 -11.12 27.86 -19.21
C GLY A 384 -11.43 29.01 -18.26
N LEU A 385 -10.42 29.86 -17.99
CA LEU A 385 -10.53 31.06 -17.15
C LEU A 385 -10.98 32.30 -17.95
N THR A 386 -11.74 32.10 -19.01
CA THR A 386 -12.34 33.20 -19.77
C THR A 386 -13.64 33.61 -19.10
N THR A 387 -13.78 34.89 -18.77
CA THR A 387 -15.00 35.39 -18.13
C THR A 387 -16.13 35.56 -19.15
N LEU A 388 -17.36 35.73 -18.67
CA LEU A 388 -18.52 36.05 -19.50
C LEU A 388 -18.37 37.38 -20.28
N TYR A 389 -17.42 38.23 -19.90
CA TYR A 389 -17.08 39.47 -20.62
C TYR A 389 -16.00 39.26 -21.70
N GLY A 390 -15.47 38.04 -21.85
CA GLY A 390 -14.43 37.71 -22.81
C GLY A 390 -13.01 37.97 -22.33
N THR A 391 -12.83 38.35 -21.06
CA THR A 391 -11.50 38.59 -20.48
C THR A 391 -10.87 37.26 -20.05
N LYS A 392 -9.67 36.96 -20.54
CA LYS A 392 -8.90 35.79 -20.10
C LYS A 392 -8.12 36.12 -18.83
N LEU A 393 -8.43 35.43 -17.73
CA LEU A 393 -7.74 35.63 -16.46
C LEU A 393 -6.47 34.77 -16.38
N GLU A 394 -5.42 35.29 -15.75
CA GLU A 394 -4.21 34.53 -15.48
C GLU A 394 -4.43 33.61 -14.27
N PHE A 395 -4.10 32.33 -14.41
CA PHE A 395 -4.21 31.36 -13.31
C PHE A 395 -3.13 31.60 -12.26
N THR A 396 -3.55 31.62 -11.00
CA THR A 396 -2.67 31.68 -9.83
C THR A 396 -3.01 30.55 -8.88
N GLN A 397 -2.02 30.05 -8.15
CA GLN A 397 -2.27 29.04 -7.11
C GLN A 397 -3.21 29.61 -6.04
N ASN A 398 -4.06 28.76 -5.46
CA ASN A 398 -5.04 29.12 -4.42
C ASN A 398 -6.13 30.12 -4.87
N MET A 399 -6.52 30.08 -6.15
CA MET A 399 -7.67 30.84 -6.64
C MET A 399 -8.95 30.38 -5.95
N SER A 400 -9.46 31.20 -5.04
CA SER A 400 -10.72 30.94 -4.35
C SER A 400 -11.80 31.93 -4.77
N GLY A 401 -13.06 31.55 -4.56
CA GLY A 401 -14.21 32.36 -4.92
C GLY A 401 -15.52 31.82 -4.38
N THR A 402 -16.60 32.41 -4.85
CA THR A 402 -17.97 31.93 -4.60
C THR A 402 -18.56 31.44 -5.91
N ALA A 403 -18.95 30.16 -5.94
CA ALA A 403 -19.68 29.56 -7.03
C ALA A 403 -21.18 29.63 -6.77
N GLU A 404 -21.93 30.07 -7.77
CA GLU A 404 -23.39 30.08 -7.80
C GLU A 404 -23.85 28.94 -8.70
N ILE A 405 -24.23 27.81 -8.09
CA ILE A 405 -24.76 26.65 -8.80
C ILE A 405 -26.20 26.96 -9.20
N ILE A 406 -26.46 27.00 -10.51
CA ILE A 406 -27.79 27.23 -11.06
C ILE A 406 -28.55 25.89 -11.03
N THR A 407 -29.54 25.80 -10.14
CA THR A 407 -30.38 24.61 -10.02
C THR A 407 -31.58 24.68 -10.96
N GLU A 408 -32.69 24.01 -10.63
CA GLU A 408 -33.85 23.91 -11.52
C GLU A 408 -34.53 25.28 -11.71
N ASP A 409 -34.97 25.57 -12.95
CA ASP A 409 -35.78 26.73 -13.29
C ASP A 409 -37.17 26.61 -12.68
N LEU A 410 -37.34 27.15 -11.47
CA LEU A 410 -38.66 27.23 -10.86
C LEU A 410 -39.42 28.42 -11.47
N ARG A 411 -40.68 28.17 -11.85
CA ARG A 411 -41.61 29.26 -12.16
C ARG A 411 -41.94 30.01 -10.88
N LEU A 412 -42.11 31.32 -10.96
CA LEU A 412 -42.42 32.15 -9.79
C LEU A 412 -43.67 31.63 -9.05
N LEU A 413 -44.67 31.16 -9.79
CA LEU A 413 -45.88 30.54 -9.25
C LEU A 413 -45.59 29.27 -8.43
N GLN A 414 -44.66 28.42 -8.88
CA GLN A 414 -44.27 27.20 -8.15
C GLN A 414 -43.57 27.54 -6.84
N LYS A 415 -42.70 28.57 -6.84
CA LYS A 415 -42.01 29.05 -5.64
C LYS A 415 -42.99 29.58 -4.58
N LEU A 416 -44.07 30.23 -5.00
CA LEU A 416 -45.13 30.74 -4.12
C LEU A 416 -46.04 29.61 -3.58
N ILE A 417 -46.30 28.55 -4.37
CA ILE A 417 -47.22 27.46 -3.99
C ILE A 417 -46.53 26.35 -3.17
N ASN A 418 -45.22 26.12 -3.36
CA ASN A 418 -44.49 25.04 -2.67
C ASN A 418 -44.59 25.08 -1.12
N PRO A 419 -44.54 26.25 -0.45
CA PRO A 419 -44.79 26.34 1.00
C PRO A 419 -46.18 25.85 1.41
N PHE A 420 -47.21 26.11 0.60
CA PHE A 420 -48.57 25.65 0.87
C PHE A 420 -48.73 24.14 0.63
N ARG A 421 -48.05 23.59 -0.38
CA ARG A 421 -48.00 22.13 -0.58
C ARG A 421 -47.40 21.40 0.63
N TYR A 422 -46.33 21.95 1.21
CA TYR A 422 -45.72 21.41 2.42
C TYR A 422 -46.69 21.43 3.62
N LEU A 423 -47.41 22.53 3.83
CA LEU A 423 -48.42 22.64 4.89
C LEU A 423 -49.60 21.66 4.71
N ILE A 424 -50.04 21.43 3.47
CA ILE A 424 -51.10 20.47 3.16
C ILE A 424 -50.63 19.02 3.34
N SER A 425 -49.33 18.73 3.13
CA SER A 425 -48.78 17.39 3.38
C SER A 425 -48.58 17.08 4.86
N ILE A 426 -48.37 18.07 5.72
CA ILE A 426 -48.27 17.88 7.18
C ILE A 426 -49.62 17.52 7.79
N ASN A 427 -50.72 17.99 7.21
CA ASN A 427 -52.09 17.68 7.65
C ASN A 427 -52.66 16.39 7.03
N LYS A 428 -51.81 15.54 6.45
CA LYS A 428 -52.20 14.26 5.81
C LYS A 428 -51.64 13.02 6.51
N GLU A 429 -50.91 13.19 7.62
CA GLU A 429 -50.77 12.20 8.69
C GLU A 429 -51.75 12.56 9.81
#